data_AF-H3H421-F1
#
_entry.id   AF-H3H421-F1
#
_cell.length_a   1.000
_cell.length_b   1.000
_cell.length_c   1.000
_cell.angle_alpha   90.00
_cell.angle_beta   90.00
_cell.angle_gamma   90.00
#
_symmetry.space_group_name_H-M   'P 1'
#
loop_
_entity.id
_entity.type
_entity.pdbx_description
1 polymer ?
#
loop_
_entity_poly.entity_id
_entity_poly.type
_entity_poly.pdbx_seq_one_letter_code
_entity_poly.pdbx_strand_id
1 'polypeptide(L)'
;MSEQAVEAFGSVEQTLAAVEEHLAVFKQTSMEDFVAPLSPLERAKVQVSLAYTINALLFVFLKTQGVSPKDIRQTHVKQELERVKAFIKKIKDAEELAKGPKLVLDKDASKRFIHNALSSDQVYVDAVNVKKDGESSKADTKTDASKIDGKGKRTASKSSGKKNKRQRKH
;
A
#
# COMPACT_ATOMS: atom_id res chain seq x y z
N MET A 1 42.69 -6.69 17.55
CA MET A 1 41.36 -6.75 16.90
C MET A 1 40.43 -7.43 17.89
N SER A 2 39.26 -6.84 18.22
CA SER A 2 38.28 -7.53 19.06
C SER A 2 37.74 -8.77 18.32
N GLU A 3 37.40 -9.82 19.04
CA GLU A 3 36.81 -11.06 18.48
C GLU A 3 35.57 -10.76 17.62
N GLN A 4 34.76 -9.79 18.07
CA GLN A 4 33.62 -9.25 17.32
C GLN A 4 33.97 -8.68 15.93
N ALA A 5 35.15 -8.06 15.78
CA ALA A 5 35.55 -7.50 14.50
C ALA A 5 35.86 -8.62 13.49
N VAL A 6 36.51 -9.70 13.94
CA VAL A 6 36.84 -10.86 13.10
C VAL A 6 35.57 -11.56 12.62
N GLU A 7 34.60 -11.75 13.51
CA GLU A 7 33.30 -12.32 13.16
C GLU A 7 32.51 -11.44 12.17
N ALA A 8 32.54 -10.12 12.37
CA ALA A 8 31.91 -9.17 11.45
C ALA A 8 32.52 -9.22 10.03
N PHE A 9 33.85 -9.34 9.92
CA PHE A 9 34.51 -9.48 8.61
C PHE A 9 34.14 -10.80 7.93
N GLY A 10 34.13 -11.93 8.67
CA GLY A 10 33.69 -13.21 8.11
C GLY A 10 32.25 -13.17 7.60
N SER A 11 31.35 -12.49 8.31
CA SER A 11 29.97 -12.26 7.85
C SER A 11 29.90 -11.43 6.57
N VAL A 12 30.70 -10.37 6.46
CA VAL A 12 30.76 -9.53 5.24
C VAL A 12 31.31 -10.33 4.06
N GLU A 13 32.35 -11.15 4.24
CA GLU A 13 32.87 -12.01 3.17
C GLU A 13 31.84 -13.02 2.68
N GLN A 14 31.13 -13.68 3.60
CA GLN A 14 30.10 -14.66 3.24
C GLN A 14 28.93 -14.02 2.49
N THR A 15 28.48 -12.84 2.94
CA THR A 15 27.41 -12.09 2.25
C THR A 15 27.85 -11.57 0.89
N LEU A 16 29.11 -11.14 0.74
CA LEU A 16 29.64 -10.71 -0.54
C LEU A 16 29.73 -11.88 -1.54
N ALA A 17 30.17 -13.06 -1.08
CA ALA A 17 30.21 -14.27 -1.91
C ALA A 17 28.81 -14.65 -2.44
N ALA A 18 27.77 -14.56 -1.59
CA ALA A 18 26.40 -14.80 -2.01
C ALA A 18 25.91 -13.78 -3.07
N VAL A 19 26.28 -12.50 -2.92
CA VAL A 19 25.95 -11.47 -3.92
C VAL A 19 26.66 -11.77 -5.25
N GLU A 20 27.92 -12.19 -5.23
CA GLU A 20 28.65 -12.57 -6.44
C GLU A 20 28.03 -13.76 -7.15
N GLU A 21 27.55 -14.77 -6.42
CA GLU A 21 26.83 -15.92 -6.96
C GLU A 21 25.55 -15.48 -7.68
N HIS A 22 24.74 -14.62 -7.04
CA HIS A 22 23.52 -14.10 -7.66
C HIS A 22 23.79 -13.26 -8.91
N LEU A 23 24.92 -12.56 -8.96
CA LEU A 23 25.31 -11.73 -10.11
C LEU A 23 26.02 -12.54 -11.21
N ALA A 24 26.41 -13.79 -10.96
CA ALA A 24 27.13 -14.62 -11.92
C ALA A 24 26.36 -14.85 -13.22
N VAL A 25 25.01 -14.84 -13.16
CA VAL A 25 24.13 -14.96 -14.35
C VAL A 25 24.42 -13.88 -15.40
N PHE A 26 24.78 -12.67 -14.97
CA PHE A 26 25.08 -11.55 -15.87
C PHE A 26 26.51 -11.58 -16.43
N LYS A 27 27.37 -12.49 -15.94
CA LYS A 27 28.70 -12.73 -16.52
C LYS A 27 28.66 -13.69 -17.72
N GLN A 28 27.60 -14.50 -17.81
CA GLN A 28 27.45 -15.55 -18.81
C GLN A 28 26.55 -15.12 -19.98
N THR A 29 25.58 -14.25 -19.70
CA THR A 29 24.58 -13.80 -20.66
C THR A 29 24.57 -12.27 -20.73
N SER A 30 24.38 -11.72 -21.93
CA SER A 30 24.23 -10.27 -22.10
C SER A 30 22.98 -9.76 -21.37
N MET A 31 22.98 -8.48 -20.98
CA MET A 31 21.81 -7.89 -20.31
C MET A 31 20.60 -7.89 -21.23
N GLU A 32 20.82 -7.62 -22.53
CA GLU A 32 19.81 -7.60 -23.57
C GLU A 32 19.11 -8.95 -23.72
N ASP A 33 19.88 -10.03 -23.78
CA ASP A 33 19.35 -11.39 -23.90
C ASP A 33 18.62 -11.83 -22.63
N PHE A 34 19.13 -11.42 -21.46
CA PHE A 34 18.49 -11.73 -20.18
C PHE A 34 17.12 -11.06 -20.02
N VAL A 35 16.97 -9.82 -20.49
CA VAL A 35 15.71 -9.06 -20.36
C VAL A 35 14.74 -9.28 -21.53
N ALA A 36 15.21 -9.78 -22.66
CA ALA A 36 14.38 -10.05 -23.85
C ALA A 36 13.11 -10.89 -23.56
N PRO A 37 13.18 -12.02 -22.81
CA PRO A 37 12.00 -12.85 -22.55
C PRO A 37 11.05 -12.30 -21.47
N LEU A 38 11.49 -11.30 -20.70
CA LEU A 38 10.74 -10.79 -19.56
C LEU A 38 9.60 -9.86 -19.97
N SER A 39 8.52 -9.82 -19.20
CA SER A 39 7.48 -8.79 -19.36
C SER A 39 8.03 -7.39 -19.04
N PRO A 40 7.42 -6.30 -19.56
CA PRO A 40 7.90 -4.94 -19.28
C PRO A 40 8.04 -4.62 -17.78
N LEU A 41 7.13 -5.16 -16.97
CA LEU A 41 7.15 -5.00 -15.52
C LEU A 41 8.31 -5.75 -14.86
N GLU A 42 8.57 -6.99 -15.28
CA GLU A 42 9.71 -7.78 -14.80
C GLU A 42 11.05 -7.15 -15.20
N ARG A 43 11.15 -6.63 -16.43
CA ARG A 43 12.34 -5.86 -16.86
C ARG A 43 12.60 -4.66 -15.97
N ALA A 44 11.55 -3.90 -15.64
CA ALA A 44 11.66 -2.76 -14.74
C ALA A 44 12.16 -3.19 -13.34
N LYS A 45 11.65 -4.31 -12.80
CA LYS A 45 12.14 -4.87 -11.53
C LYS A 45 13.61 -5.22 -11.60
N VAL A 46 14.05 -5.94 -12.63
CA VAL A 46 15.45 -6.34 -12.80
C VAL A 46 16.36 -5.12 -12.86
N GLN A 47 16.03 -4.12 -13.69
CA GLN A 47 16.84 -2.92 -13.84
C GLN A 47 16.90 -2.07 -12.56
N VAL A 48 15.77 -1.91 -11.86
CA VAL A 48 15.74 -1.16 -10.59
C VAL A 48 16.47 -1.89 -9.47
N SER A 49 16.36 -3.22 -9.41
CA SER A 49 17.13 -4.05 -8.47
C SER A 49 18.63 -3.95 -8.75
N LEU A 50 19.05 -4.00 -10.02
CA LEU A 50 20.46 -3.86 -10.38
C LEU A 50 21.00 -2.47 -10.02
N ALA A 51 20.24 -1.42 -10.30
CA ALA A 51 20.59 -0.06 -9.91
C ALA A 51 20.68 0.10 -8.38
N TYR A 52 19.81 -0.56 -7.60
CA TYR A 52 19.94 -0.63 -6.15
C TYR A 52 21.25 -1.30 -5.73
N THR A 53 21.53 -2.49 -6.29
CA THR A 53 22.72 -3.29 -5.95
C THR A 53 24.01 -2.51 -6.20
N ILE A 54 24.14 -1.84 -7.35
CA ILE A 54 25.32 -1.03 -7.68
C ILE A 54 25.52 0.11 -6.66
N ASN A 55 24.45 0.85 -6.36
CA ASN A 55 24.52 1.96 -5.41
C ASN A 55 24.80 1.48 -3.97
N ALA A 56 24.23 0.34 -3.58
CA ALA A 56 24.47 -0.28 -2.28
C ALA A 56 25.91 -0.77 -2.14
N LEU A 57 26.46 -1.45 -3.15
CA LEU A 57 27.86 -1.89 -3.16
C LEU A 57 28.82 -0.69 -3.14
N LEU A 58 28.52 0.38 -3.88
CA LEU A 58 29.29 1.63 -3.82
C LEU A 58 29.24 2.25 -2.41
N PHE A 59 28.07 2.22 -1.76
CA PHE A 59 27.95 2.71 -0.39
C PHE A 59 28.79 1.92 0.61
N VAL A 60 28.79 0.58 0.49
CA VAL A 60 29.63 -0.32 1.30
C VAL A 60 31.10 -0.04 1.04
N PHE A 61 31.51 0.10 -0.23
CA PHE A 61 32.88 0.44 -0.61
C PHE A 61 33.34 1.77 0.01
N LEU A 62 32.52 2.82 -0.06
CA LEU A 62 32.88 4.10 0.56
C LEU A 62 33.05 3.98 2.08
N LYS A 63 32.28 3.09 2.74
CA LYS A 63 32.44 2.82 4.17
C LYS A 63 33.73 2.08 4.48
N THR A 64 34.14 1.10 3.66
CA THR A 64 35.40 0.36 3.91
C THR A 64 36.63 1.24 3.70
N GLN A 65 36.55 2.25 2.84
CA GLN A 65 37.60 3.25 2.63
C GLN A 65 37.68 4.30 3.75
N GLY A 66 36.88 4.18 4.82
CA GLY A 66 36.90 5.12 5.95
C GLY A 66 36.37 6.51 5.61
N VAL A 67 35.58 6.65 4.54
CA VAL A 67 35.01 7.94 4.14
C VAL A 67 34.08 8.46 5.24
N SER A 68 34.18 9.74 5.57
CA SER A 68 33.34 10.37 6.60
C SER A 68 31.86 10.39 6.18
N PRO A 69 30.91 10.23 7.12
CA PRO A 69 29.48 10.34 6.83
C PRO A 69 29.03 11.68 6.23
N LYS A 70 29.83 12.73 6.43
CA LYS A 70 29.60 14.08 5.91
C LYS A 70 30.22 14.32 4.53
N ASP A 71 30.95 13.34 4.01
CA ASP A 71 31.54 13.44 2.68
C ASP A 71 30.42 13.56 1.64
N ILE A 72 30.67 14.42 0.65
CA ILE A 72 29.81 14.67 -0.49
C ILE A 72 29.51 13.35 -1.21
N ARG A 73 30.49 12.45 -1.35
CA ARG A 73 30.34 11.14 -2.01
C ARG A 73 29.27 10.27 -1.34
N GLN A 74 29.27 10.18 -0.01
CA GLN A 74 28.24 9.42 0.70
C GLN A 74 26.86 10.05 0.60
N THR A 75 26.80 11.37 0.60
CA THR A 75 25.53 12.11 0.44
C THR A 75 24.92 11.86 -0.93
N HIS A 76 25.73 11.86 -1.99
CA HIS A 76 25.28 11.54 -3.35
C HIS A 76 24.75 10.10 -3.44
N VAL A 77 25.47 9.12 -2.89
CA VAL A 77 24.99 7.73 -2.88
C VAL A 77 23.68 7.57 -2.12
N LYS A 78 23.47 8.30 -1.02
CA LYS A 78 22.17 8.30 -0.32
C LYS A 78 21.04 8.89 -1.16
N GLN A 79 21.30 9.94 -1.94
CA GLN A 79 20.33 10.51 -2.87
C GLN A 79 19.96 9.51 -3.98
N GLU A 80 20.95 8.80 -4.50
CA GLU A 80 20.76 7.73 -5.48
C GLU A 80 19.87 6.61 -4.93
N LEU A 81 20.09 6.19 -3.68
CA LEU A 81 19.26 5.19 -3.01
C LEU A 81 17.81 5.67 -2.81
N GLU A 82 17.59 6.94 -2.45
CA GLU A 82 16.24 7.49 -2.34
C GLU A 82 15.55 7.59 -3.71
N ARG A 83 16.31 7.90 -4.77
CA ARG A 83 15.80 7.87 -6.15
C ARG A 83 15.35 6.46 -6.54
N VAL A 84 16.17 5.44 -6.26
CA VAL A 84 15.84 4.04 -6.53
C VAL A 84 14.59 3.61 -5.76
N LYS A 85 14.45 4.01 -4.49
CA LYS A 85 13.25 3.75 -3.69
C LYS A 85 11.98 4.34 -4.29
N ALA A 86 12.07 5.54 -4.87
CA ALA A 86 10.95 6.14 -5.60
C ALA A 86 10.55 5.29 -6.83
N PHE A 87 11.52 4.70 -7.54
CA PHE A 87 11.23 3.77 -8.66
C PHE A 87 10.62 2.45 -8.19
N ILE A 88 11.08 1.88 -7.07
CA ILE A 88 10.45 0.69 -6.47
C ILE A 88 8.98 0.98 -6.15
N LYS A 89 8.67 2.16 -5.60
CA LYS A 89 7.29 2.59 -5.34
C LYS A 89 6.46 2.64 -6.63
N LYS A 90 6.98 3.27 -7.69
CA LYS A 90 6.29 3.32 -8.99
C LYS A 90 6.00 1.93 -9.56
N ILE A 91 6.93 0.99 -9.41
CA ILE A 91 6.71 -0.41 -9.83
C ILE A 91 5.56 -1.02 -9.03
N LYS A 92 5.57 -0.89 -7.70
CA LYS A 92 4.48 -1.40 -6.84
C LYS A 92 3.13 -0.80 -7.19
N ASP A 93 3.08 0.51 -7.43
CA ASP A 93 1.84 1.19 -7.83
C ASP A 93 1.34 0.67 -9.19
N ALA A 94 2.26 0.42 -10.14
CA ALA A 94 1.92 -0.17 -11.44
C ALA A 94 1.45 -1.64 -11.32
N GLU A 95 2.03 -2.41 -10.39
CA GLU A 95 1.57 -3.78 -10.09
C GLU A 95 0.16 -3.81 -9.52
N GLU A 96 -0.13 -2.92 -8.56
CA GLU A 96 -1.47 -2.81 -7.98
C GLU A 96 -2.49 -2.39 -9.04
N LEU A 97 -2.13 -1.45 -9.92
CA LEU A 97 -3.00 -1.06 -11.02
C LEU A 97 -3.24 -2.21 -12.01
N ALA A 98 -2.22 -3.03 -12.28
CA ALA A 98 -2.32 -4.20 -13.16
C ALA A 98 -3.22 -5.31 -12.60
N LYS A 99 -3.37 -5.40 -11.26
CA LYS A 99 -4.33 -6.33 -10.61
C LYS A 99 -5.80 -5.94 -10.84
N GLY A 100 -6.03 -4.76 -11.43
CA GLY A 100 -7.36 -4.24 -11.73
C GLY A 100 -8.09 -3.68 -10.51
N PRO A 101 -9.26 -3.05 -10.69
CA PRO A 101 -10.09 -2.59 -9.60
C PRO A 101 -10.44 -3.78 -8.71
N LYS A 102 -10.20 -3.65 -7.40
CA LYS A 102 -10.71 -4.62 -6.43
C LYS A 102 -12.23 -4.53 -6.50
N LEU A 103 -12.88 -5.51 -7.13
CA LEU A 103 -14.34 -5.60 -7.23
C LEU A 103 -14.90 -5.88 -5.83
N VAL A 104 -15.05 -4.83 -5.03
CA VAL A 104 -15.72 -4.90 -3.74
C VAL A 104 -17.22 -4.82 -4.03
N LEU A 105 -17.89 -5.96 -3.93
CA LEU A 105 -19.35 -6.02 -4.01
C LEU A 105 -19.94 -5.31 -2.78
N ASP A 106 -20.65 -4.21 -3.01
CA ASP A 106 -21.47 -3.57 -1.97
C ASP A 106 -22.68 -4.47 -1.71
N LYS A 107 -22.62 -5.21 -0.59
CA LYS A 107 -23.67 -6.14 -0.19
C LYS A 107 -24.99 -5.43 0.10
N ASP A 108 -24.95 -4.19 0.61
CA ASP A 108 -26.15 -3.46 0.95
C ASP A 108 -26.80 -2.85 -0.29
N ALA A 109 -26.00 -2.34 -1.24
CA ALA A 109 -26.51 -1.95 -2.55
C ALA A 109 -27.10 -3.17 -3.30
N SER A 110 -26.42 -4.32 -3.27
CA SER A 110 -26.90 -5.56 -3.88
C SER A 110 -28.24 -6.01 -3.27
N LYS A 111 -28.36 -5.98 -1.93
CA LYS A 111 -29.63 -6.23 -1.25
C LYS A 111 -30.72 -5.27 -1.71
N ARG A 112 -30.44 -3.97 -1.80
CA ARG A 112 -31.43 -2.98 -2.27
C ARG A 112 -31.89 -3.26 -3.70
N PHE A 113 -30.98 -3.63 -4.60
CA PHE A 113 -31.35 -4.03 -5.97
C PHE A 113 -32.23 -5.28 -5.99
N ILE A 114 -31.87 -6.31 -5.22
CA ILE A 114 -32.68 -7.54 -5.10
C ILE A 114 -34.05 -7.24 -4.51
N HIS A 115 -34.11 -6.47 -3.42
CA HIS A 115 -35.36 -6.06 -2.80
C HIS A 115 -36.24 -5.25 -3.73
N ASN A 116 -35.68 -4.35 -4.52
CA ASN A 116 -36.46 -3.54 -5.46
C ASN A 116 -36.98 -4.40 -6.63
N ALA A 117 -36.15 -5.30 -7.17
CA ALA A 117 -36.53 -6.17 -8.27
C ALA A 117 -37.61 -7.20 -7.89
N LEU A 118 -37.61 -7.66 -6.63
CA LEU A 118 -38.57 -8.64 -6.12
C LEU A 118 -39.70 -8.02 -5.29
N SER A 119 -39.78 -6.68 -5.24
CA SER A 119 -40.79 -5.96 -4.43
C SER A 119 -42.22 -6.15 -4.92
N SER A 120 -42.41 -6.56 -6.17
CA SER A 120 -43.71 -6.89 -6.76
C SER A 120 -44.11 -8.36 -6.58
N ASP A 121 -43.22 -9.21 -6.05
CA ASP A 121 -43.53 -10.60 -5.75
C ASP A 121 -44.00 -10.73 -4.30
N GLN A 122 -45.28 -11.07 -4.14
CA GLN A 122 -45.94 -11.09 -2.85
C GLN A 122 -45.36 -12.12 -1.88
N VAL A 123 -44.87 -13.25 -2.42
CA VAL A 123 -44.20 -14.28 -1.63
C VAL A 123 -42.89 -13.75 -1.03
N TYR A 124 -42.19 -12.90 -1.78
CA TYR A 124 -40.95 -12.28 -1.32
C TYR A 124 -41.21 -11.19 -0.27
N VAL A 125 -42.22 -10.35 -0.48
CA VAL A 125 -42.60 -9.28 0.47
C VAL A 125 -43.00 -9.86 1.82
N ASP A 126 -43.82 -10.92 1.83
CA ASP A 126 -44.24 -11.59 3.05
C ASP A 126 -43.04 -12.21 3.79
N ALA A 127 -42.14 -12.88 3.07
CA ALA A 127 -40.93 -13.47 3.65
C ALA A 127 -39.96 -12.43 4.24
N VAL A 128 -39.87 -11.23 3.65
CA VAL A 128 -39.02 -10.14 4.17
C VAL A 128 -39.63 -9.51 5.44
N ASN A 129 -40.95 -9.36 5.49
CA ASN A 129 -41.64 -8.82 6.67
C ASN A 129 -41.51 -9.77 7.87
N VAL A 130 -41.72 -11.07 7.67
CA VAL A 130 -41.51 -12.09 8.72
C VAL A 130 -40.08 -12.08 9.27
N LYS A 131 -39.07 -11.86 8.42
CA LYS A 131 -37.67 -11.74 8.85
C LYS A 131 -37.39 -10.45 9.65
N LYS A 132 -37.99 -9.31 9.27
CA LYS A 132 -37.86 -8.06 10.04
C LYS A 132 -38.50 -8.16 11.42
N ASP A 133 -39.66 -8.78 11.49
CA ASP A 133 -40.40 -8.95 12.75
C ASP A 133 -39.62 -9.86 13.71
N GLY A 134 -39.02 -10.95 13.21
CA GLY A 134 -38.17 -11.85 14.01
C GLY A 134 -36.83 -11.29 14.48
N GLU A 135 -36.25 -10.29 13.79
CA GLU A 135 -34.99 -9.65 14.18
C GLU A 135 -35.20 -8.54 15.23
N SER A 136 -36.33 -7.83 15.16
CA SER A 136 -36.73 -6.84 16.17
C SER A 136 -36.97 -7.45 17.56
N SER A 137 -37.34 -8.72 17.63
CA SER A 137 -37.58 -9.42 18.92
C SER A 137 -36.32 -9.90 19.65
N LYS A 138 -35.10 -9.71 19.09
CA LYS A 138 -33.83 -10.14 19.72
C LYS A 138 -32.95 -9.01 20.27
N ALA A 139 -33.32 -7.74 20.07
CA ALA A 139 -32.56 -6.59 20.59
C ALA A 139 -33.04 -6.09 21.97
N ASP A 140 -34.25 -6.46 22.41
CA ASP A 140 -34.84 -5.96 23.66
C ASP A 140 -34.58 -6.90 24.85
N THR A 141 -33.31 -7.12 25.22
CA THR A 141 -33.00 -7.56 26.59
C THR A 141 -31.62 -7.08 27.01
N LYS A 142 -31.54 -5.86 27.56
CA LYS A 142 -30.77 -5.57 28.78
C LYS A 142 -31.06 -4.16 29.31
N THR A 143 -31.55 -4.17 30.56
CA THR A 143 -31.40 -3.18 31.64
C THR A 143 -32.09 -1.82 31.51
N ASP A 144 -33.28 -1.75 32.12
CA ASP A 144 -33.74 -0.56 32.84
C ASP A 144 -33.32 -0.67 34.31
N ALA A 145 -32.62 0.35 34.81
CA ALA A 145 -32.81 0.94 36.15
C ALA A 145 -31.62 1.88 36.49
N SER A 146 -31.84 3.19 36.42
CA SER A 146 -31.68 4.14 37.56
C SER A 146 -31.46 5.59 37.11
N LYS A 147 -32.52 6.41 37.30
CA LYS A 147 -32.56 7.69 38.03
C LYS A 147 -31.44 8.74 37.80
N ILE A 148 -31.87 9.96 37.42
CA ILE A 148 -31.62 11.29 38.07
C ILE A 148 -31.48 12.43 37.05
N ASP A 149 -32.16 13.52 37.39
CA ASP A 149 -32.18 14.92 36.93
C ASP A 149 -31.04 15.46 36.05
N GLY A 150 -31.41 16.43 35.20
CA GLY A 150 -30.54 17.58 34.94
C GLY A 150 -30.50 18.14 33.51
N LYS A 151 -31.15 19.29 33.34
CA LYS A 151 -30.60 20.51 32.70
C LYS A 151 -30.21 20.45 31.21
N GLY A 152 -30.92 21.25 30.43
CA GLY A 152 -30.85 21.26 28.97
C GLY A 152 -29.58 21.79 28.32
N LYS A 153 -29.50 21.58 27.00
CA LYS A 153 -28.95 22.53 26.02
C LYS A 153 -29.38 22.11 24.61
N ARG A 154 -30.32 22.85 24.02
CA ARG A 154 -30.58 22.81 22.57
C ARG A 154 -29.49 23.62 21.87
N THR A 155 -28.73 23.00 20.99
CA THR A 155 -27.96 23.71 19.95
C THR A 155 -28.20 23.03 18.62
N ALA A 156 -29.18 23.53 17.86
CA ALA A 156 -29.29 23.30 16.43
C ALA A 156 -28.53 24.44 15.73
N SER A 157 -27.36 24.12 15.16
CA SER A 157 -26.64 25.03 14.26
C SER A 157 -27.25 24.96 12.86
N LYS A 158 -27.36 26.14 12.26
CA LYS A 158 -28.09 26.49 11.05
C LYS A 158 -27.55 25.82 9.79
N SER A 159 -28.48 25.49 8.90
CA SER A 159 -28.26 25.23 7.49
C SER A 159 -27.63 26.43 6.77
N SER A 160 -26.56 26.19 6.00
CA SER A 160 -25.95 27.17 5.10
C SER A 160 -26.10 26.74 3.64
N GLY A 161 -27.27 27.04 3.06
CA GLY A 161 -27.42 27.10 1.62
C GLY A 161 -27.11 28.50 1.12
N LYS A 162 -26.06 28.68 0.30
CA LYS A 162 -25.94 29.88 -0.54
C LYS A 162 -25.29 29.57 -1.88
N LYS A 163 -26.14 29.59 -2.91
CA LYS A 163 -25.83 29.63 -4.35
C LYS A 163 -24.86 30.78 -4.63
N ASN A 164 -23.76 30.53 -5.34
CA ASN A 164 -22.95 31.60 -5.94
C ASN A 164 -23.14 31.64 -7.46
N LYS A 165 -23.57 32.82 -7.91
CA LYS A 165 -23.97 33.18 -9.26
C LYS A 165 -22.75 33.70 -10.02
N ARG A 166 -22.64 33.28 -11.28
CA ARG A 166 -21.65 33.66 -12.30
C ARG A 166 -21.30 35.16 -12.35
N GLN A 167 -20.04 35.47 -12.65
CA GLN A 167 -19.69 36.58 -13.56
C GLN A 167 -18.32 36.33 -14.22
N ARG A 168 -18.34 36.14 -15.55
CA ARG A 168 -17.21 36.33 -16.46
C ARG A 168 -17.13 37.83 -16.77
N LYS A 169 -15.93 38.41 -16.79
CA LYS A 169 -15.67 39.70 -17.43
C LYS A 169 -14.61 39.53 -18.52
N HIS A 170 -14.81 40.36 -19.54
CA HIS A 170 -14.13 40.51 -20.82
C HIS A 170 -12.62 40.66 -20.71
#